data_AF-A2DUJ9-F1
#
_entry.id   AF-A2DUJ9-F1
#
_cell.length_a   1.000
_cell.length_b   1.000
_cell.length_c   1.000
_cell.angle_alpha   90.00
_cell.angle_beta   90.00
_cell.angle_gamma   90.00
#
_symmetry.space_group_name_H-M   'P 1'
#
loop_
_entity.id
_entity.type
_entity.pdbx_description
1 polymer ?
#
loop_
_entity_poly.entity_id
_entity_poly.type
_entity_poly.pdbx_seq_one_letter_code
_entity_poly.pdbx_strand_id
1 'polypeptide(L)'
;MFHTEYNNYFEGSYEQITNGSYTKNGNAYLYNSFFKDLSNRVLYSSGDLKTVIESTTFISISTNEGYGGCIFLNENGEIVQNRVCSTDCWADSNGQHCYCITSIGDSKNWILESSFSRTFNEEKGDISISFYHGHQFLYNSNISYFKTSSISAYFFCTADTESNSSMNSIINNTSSSDICICFSTDTYQQPHDEKLFRSNIINNKAKDQLIEVYQNSLTIYECNIINSFADNIFIIQSPYGNDFRGSISIENSCLNNNQGTIPNDISITSTKNEMIENHLKHLSADLCFESNTRNIISNIIDNNEAFINIVIEDADEIEIINKKERDFRKFWTFVFLNISI
;
A
#
# COMPACT_ATOMS: atom_id res chain seq x y z
N MET A 1 22.26 -1.77 5.19
CA MET A 1 20.82 -2.10 5.30
C MET A 1 20.41 -1.70 6.71
N PHE A 2 19.57 -0.66 6.88
CA PHE A 2 19.15 -0.20 8.20
C PHE A 2 18.01 -1.10 8.68
N HIS A 3 18.27 -1.96 9.67
CA HIS A 3 17.23 -2.61 10.45
C HIS A 3 16.62 -1.57 11.39
N THR A 4 15.29 -1.47 11.43
CA THR A 4 14.64 -0.54 12.34
C THR A 4 14.02 -1.33 13.49
N GLU A 5 14.78 -1.51 14.57
CA GLU A 5 14.27 -2.23 15.74
C GLU A 5 12.93 -1.67 16.25
N TYR A 6 12.06 -2.54 16.77
CA TYR A 6 10.77 -2.18 17.37
C TYR A 6 10.84 -0.92 18.26
N ASN A 7 11.92 -0.82 19.04
CA ASN A 7 12.18 0.25 20.00
C ASN A 7 12.37 1.65 19.38
N ASN A 8 12.54 1.74 18.05
CA ASN A 8 12.56 3.01 17.35
C ASN A 8 11.16 3.62 17.20
N TYR A 9 10.11 2.82 17.36
CA TYR A 9 8.71 3.23 17.13
C TYR A 9 7.86 3.17 18.40
N PHE A 10 8.07 2.16 19.24
CA PHE A 10 7.29 1.94 20.45
C PHE A 10 8.19 1.52 21.62
N GLU A 11 7.79 1.88 22.83
CA GLU A 11 8.45 1.44 24.06
C GLU A 11 7.89 0.10 24.56
N GLY A 12 8.67 -0.57 25.41
CA GLY A 12 8.25 -1.78 26.14
C GLY A 12 8.67 -3.10 25.49
N SER A 13 8.33 -4.20 26.15
CA SER A 13 8.55 -5.57 25.65
C SER A 13 7.51 -5.94 24.59
N TYR A 14 7.88 -6.80 23.64
CA TYR A 14 6.99 -7.31 22.59
C TYR A 14 7.00 -8.84 22.52
N GLU A 15 5.93 -9.44 21.99
CA GLU A 15 5.87 -10.84 21.57
C GLU A 15 6.31 -10.93 20.10
N GLN A 16 7.31 -11.76 19.80
CA GLN A 16 7.75 -11.98 18.43
C GLN A 16 6.86 -13.02 17.75
N ILE A 17 6.25 -12.66 16.62
CA ILE A 17 5.31 -13.49 15.88
C ILE A 17 5.94 -13.94 14.56
N THR A 18 5.98 -15.25 14.33
CA THR A 18 6.66 -15.86 13.18
C THR A 18 5.75 -16.75 12.33
N ASN A 19 4.59 -17.19 12.85
CA ASN A 19 3.63 -18.00 12.11
C ASN A 19 2.20 -17.85 12.68
N GLY A 20 1.21 -18.28 11.89
CA GLY A 20 -0.19 -18.36 12.30
C GLY A 20 -0.90 -17.01 12.48
N SER A 21 -2.11 -17.07 13.04
CA SER A 21 -2.90 -15.91 13.43
C SER A 21 -2.58 -15.49 14.86
N TYR A 22 -2.39 -14.20 15.09
CA TYR A 22 -2.20 -13.60 16.40
C TYR A 22 -3.41 -12.76 16.78
N THR A 23 -4.03 -13.09 17.93
CA THR A 23 -5.33 -12.56 18.37
C THR A 23 -5.29 -11.95 19.77
N LYS A 24 -4.15 -11.38 20.21
CA LYS A 24 -3.97 -10.82 21.57
C LYS A 24 -3.68 -9.33 21.53
N ASN A 25 -4.07 -8.63 22.59
CA ASN A 25 -3.66 -7.25 22.85
C ASN A 25 -2.19 -7.19 23.35
N GLY A 26 -1.56 -6.01 23.29
CA GLY A 26 -0.22 -5.77 23.81
C GLY A 26 0.74 -5.22 22.76
N ASN A 27 1.97 -5.72 22.75
CA ASN A 27 3.02 -5.30 21.82
C ASN A 27 3.45 -6.51 20.98
N ALA A 28 3.46 -6.39 19.66
CA ALA A 28 3.85 -7.46 18.74
C ALA A 28 4.95 -7.02 17.77
N TYR A 29 5.86 -7.94 17.46
CA TYR A 29 6.89 -7.72 16.46
C TYR A 29 6.93 -8.87 15.46
N LEU A 30 6.66 -8.57 14.19
CA LEU A 30 6.77 -9.52 13.08
C LEU A 30 8.05 -9.16 12.34
N TYR A 31 9.04 -10.03 12.38
CA TYR A 31 10.34 -9.77 11.78
C TYR A 31 10.77 -10.93 10.89
N ASN A 32 11.05 -10.61 9.63
CA ASN A 32 11.53 -11.58 8.64
C ASN A 32 10.62 -12.83 8.56
N SER A 33 9.31 -12.61 8.62
CA SER A 33 8.29 -13.66 8.65
C SER A 33 7.69 -13.89 7.27
N PHE A 34 7.16 -15.10 7.05
CA PHE A 34 6.50 -15.48 5.80
C PHE A 34 5.17 -16.17 6.10
N PHE A 35 4.07 -15.54 5.68
CA PHE A 35 2.71 -16.05 5.89
C PHE A 35 2.09 -16.36 4.54
N LYS A 36 1.52 -17.57 4.41
CA LYS A 36 0.96 -18.04 3.15
C LYS A 36 -0.30 -18.89 3.37
N ASP A 37 -1.27 -18.75 2.46
CA ASP A 37 -2.45 -19.63 2.33
C ASP A 37 -3.28 -19.74 3.62
N LEU A 38 -3.38 -18.65 4.39
CA LEU A 38 -4.21 -18.61 5.58
C LEU A 38 -5.63 -18.18 5.22
N SER A 39 -6.62 -18.92 5.74
CA SER A 39 -8.05 -18.60 5.64
C SER A 39 -8.51 -17.63 6.74
N ASN A 40 -7.56 -17.03 7.46
CA ASN A 40 -7.80 -16.02 8.47
C ASN A 40 -6.59 -15.09 8.53
N ARG A 41 -6.78 -13.94 9.16
CA ARG A 41 -5.81 -12.86 9.30
C ARG A 41 -4.56 -13.33 10.03
N VAL A 42 -3.42 -12.76 9.69
CA VAL A 42 -2.19 -12.96 10.47
C VAL A 42 -2.26 -12.17 11.77
N LEU A 43 -2.77 -10.94 11.71
CA LEU A 43 -2.96 -10.09 12.89
C LEU A 43 -4.43 -9.73 13.03
N TYR A 44 -4.97 -9.96 14.23
CA TYR A 44 -6.29 -9.54 14.64
C TYR A 44 -6.21 -8.95 16.05
N SER A 45 -6.70 -7.73 16.24
CA SER A 45 -6.91 -7.16 17.56
C SER A 45 -8.20 -6.34 17.58
N SER A 46 -8.93 -6.44 18.69
CA SER A 46 -10.08 -5.59 19.01
C SER A 46 -9.78 -4.85 20.32
N GLY A 47 -8.61 -4.24 20.39
CA GLY A 47 -8.07 -3.58 21.57
C GLY A 47 -6.64 -3.13 21.32
N ASP A 48 -6.05 -2.48 22.33
CA ASP A 48 -4.73 -1.87 22.25
C ASP A 48 -3.65 -2.88 21.84
N LEU A 49 -3.19 -2.80 20.59
CA LEU A 49 -2.09 -3.59 20.04
C LEU A 49 -1.13 -2.68 19.29
N LYS A 50 0.11 -2.57 19.75
CA LYS A 50 1.19 -1.86 19.05
C LYS A 50 2.05 -2.85 18.29
N THR A 51 2.13 -2.69 16.98
CA THR A 51 2.79 -3.66 16.11
C THR A 51 3.83 -3.01 15.23
N VAL A 52 5.02 -3.59 15.20
CA VAL A 52 5.97 -3.35 14.12
C VAL A 52 6.05 -4.60 13.24
N ILE A 53 5.94 -4.42 11.93
CA ILE A 53 6.09 -5.48 10.93
C ILE A 53 7.24 -5.10 10.03
N GLU A 54 8.26 -5.94 9.97
CA GLU A 54 9.46 -5.68 9.19
C GLU A 54 9.86 -6.85 8.31
N SER A 55 10.25 -6.56 7.07
CA SER A 55 10.81 -7.54 6.13
C SER A 55 9.94 -8.80 6.01
N THR A 56 8.62 -8.63 6.06
CA THR A 56 7.65 -9.72 6.18
C THR A 56 6.84 -9.83 4.89
N THR A 57 6.54 -11.06 4.49
CA THR A 57 5.77 -11.34 3.27
C THR A 57 4.45 -12.03 3.60
N PHE A 58 3.36 -11.55 2.98
CA PHE A 58 2.01 -12.08 3.07
C PHE A 58 1.53 -12.53 1.69
N ILE A 59 1.16 -13.80 1.55
CA ILE A 59 0.70 -14.39 0.29
C ILE A 59 -0.63 -15.10 0.50
N SER A 60 -1.63 -14.78 -0.31
CA SER A 60 -2.90 -15.53 -0.34
C SER A 60 -3.62 -15.60 1.01
N ILE A 61 -3.54 -14.53 1.82
CA ILE A 61 -4.23 -14.45 3.12
C ILE A 61 -5.64 -13.91 2.92
N SER A 62 -6.63 -14.70 3.25
CA SER A 62 -8.02 -14.40 2.91
C SER A 62 -8.93 -14.43 4.12
N THR A 63 -9.93 -13.57 4.11
CA THR A 63 -11.01 -13.61 5.10
C THR A 63 -12.38 -13.38 4.45
N ASN A 64 -13.25 -14.39 4.53
CA ASN A 64 -14.62 -14.36 3.99
C ASN A 64 -15.59 -13.46 4.77
N GLU A 65 -15.23 -12.97 5.95
CA GLU A 65 -16.14 -12.15 6.77
C GLU A 65 -15.39 -11.02 7.50
N GLY A 66 -15.78 -9.79 7.20
CA GLY A 66 -15.32 -8.58 7.90
C GLY A 66 -14.14 -7.86 7.22
N TYR A 67 -13.42 -7.11 8.04
CA TYR A 67 -12.38 -6.16 7.62
C TYR A 67 -10.97 -6.73 7.73
N GLY A 68 -10.01 -6.21 6.97
CA GLY A 68 -8.58 -6.51 7.13
C GLY A 68 -8.19 -7.93 6.69
N GLY A 69 -7.67 -8.11 5.48
CA GLY A 69 -7.38 -9.44 4.92
C GLY A 69 -6.17 -10.09 5.58
N CYS A 70 -5.01 -9.43 5.56
CA CYS A 70 -3.86 -9.91 6.32
C CYS A 70 -3.85 -9.35 7.76
N ILE A 71 -4.29 -8.09 7.95
CA ILE A 71 -4.21 -7.36 9.23
C ILE A 71 -5.54 -6.65 9.54
N PHE A 72 -6.09 -6.90 10.73
CA PHE A 72 -7.20 -6.15 11.31
C PHE A 72 -6.85 -5.68 12.71
N LEU A 73 -6.77 -4.37 12.90
CA LEU A 73 -6.57 -3.75 14.20
C LEU A 73 -7.70 -2.76 14.45
N ASN A 74 -8.52 -3.04 15.44
CA ASN A 74 -9.61 -2.19 15.88
C ASN A 74 -9.38 -1.76 17.34
N GLU A 75 -10.01 -0.67 17.75
CA GLU A 75 -9.95 -0.13 19.12
C GLU A 75 -8.52 0.20 19.58
N ASN A 76 -7.93 1.25 18.99
CA ASN A 76 -6.63 1.82 19.36
C ASN A 76 -5.39 0.98 18.99
N GLY A 77 -5.47 0.17 17.94
CA GLY A 77 -4.29 -0.51 17.41
C GLY A 77 -3.33 0.48 16.75
N GLU A 78 -2.02 0.32 16.94
CA GLU A 78 -0.98 1.09 16.26
C GLU A 78 -0.11 0.18 15.41
N ILE A 79 0.26 0.63 14.22
CA ILE A 79 1.04 -0.18 13.30
C ILE A 79 2.11 0.61 12.56
N VAL A 80 3.29 0.01 12.46
CA VAL A 80 4.36 0.41 11.55
C VAL A 80 4.74 -0.79 10.68
N GLN A 81 4.57 -0.66 9.37
CA GLN A 81 4.94 -1.64 8.38
C GLN A 81 6.16 -1.15 7.60
N ASN A 82 7.25 -1.91 7.58
CA ASN A 82 8.51 -1.52 6.94
C ASN A 82 9.06 -2.67 6.10
N ARG A 83 9.22 -2.46 4.78
CA ARG A 83 9.61 -3.51 3.83
C ARG A 83 8.69 -4.73 3.88
N VAL A 84 7.39 -4.47 3.92
CA VAL A 84 6.36 -5.50 3.84
C VAL A 84 6.04 -5.77 2.38
N CYS A 85 5.91 -7.05 2.03
CA CYS A 85 5.36 -7.48 0.76
C CYS A 85 4.00 -8.14 0.99
N SER A 86 2.98 -7.76 0.23
CA SER A 86 1.68 -8.43 0.23
C SER A 86 1.18 -8.66 -1.19
N THR A 87 0.76 -9.89 -1.46
CA THR A 87 0.11 -10.30 -2.70
C THR A 87 -0.94 -11.35 -2.39
N ASP A 88 -1.96 -11.48 -3.23
CA ASP A 88 -3.06 -12.43 -3.02
C ASP A 88 -3.85 -12.32 -1.70
N CYS A 89 -3.67 -11.26 -0.89
CA CYS A 89 -4.51 -10.98 0.28
C CYS A 89 -5.88 -10.34 -0.03
N TRP A 90 -6.94 -10.74 0.68
CA TRP A 90 -8.22 -10.05 0.57
C TRP A 90 -9.11 -10.20 1.81
N ALA A 91 -10.07 -9.28 1.93
CA ALA A 91 -11.18 -9.32 2.86
C ALA A 91 -12.48 -8.98 2.10
N ASP A 92 -13.62 -9.49 2.57
CA ASP A 92 -14.91 -9.22 1.93
C ASP A 92 -15.44 -7.79 2.18
N SER A 93 -14.84 -7.03 3.11
CA SER A 93 -15.14 -5.61 3.35
C SER A 93 -13.87 -4.73 3.19
N ASN A 94 -13.68 -3.72 4.03
CA ASN A 94 -12.57 -2.77 3.92
C ASN A 94 -11.24 -3.40 4.35
N GLY A 95 -10.17 -3.03 3.65
CA GLY A 95 -8.79 -3.41 3.95
C GLY A 95 -8.42 -4.79 3.43
N GLN A 96 -8.34 -4.97 2.10
CA GLN A 96 -7.85 -6.22 1.50
C GLN A 96 -6.49 -6.65 2.05
N HIS A 97 -5.59 -5.69 2.28
CA HIS A 97 -4.34 -5.93 3.01
C HIS A 97 -4.50 -5.62 4.50
N CYS A 98 -4.84 -4.36 4.81
CA CYS A 98 -4.84 -3.85 6.18
C CYS A 98 -6.04 -2.94 6.46
N TYR A 99 -6.66 -3.17 7.61
CA TYR A 99 -7.63 -2.28 8.23
C TYR A 99 -7.13 -1.92 9.63
N CYS A 100 -6.92 -0.64 9.91
CA CYS A 100 -6.45 -0.17 11.20
C CYS A 100 -7.24 1.05 11.69
N ILE A 101 -7.72 0.99 12.93
CA ILE A 101 -8.23 2.14 13.69
C ILE A 101 -7.31 2.38 14.88
N THR A 102 -6.58 3.49 14.85
CA THR A 102 -5.73 3.91 15.98
C THR A 102 -6.48 4.85 16.92
N SER A 103 -5.88 5.12 18.08
CA SER A 103 -6.21 6.32 18.86
C SER A 103 -5.88 7.59 18.06
N ILE A 104 -6.49 8.69 18.48
CA ILE A 104 -6.20 10.03 17.95
C ILE A 104 -4.86 10.54 18.54
N GLY A 105 -4.26 11.56 17.91
CA GLY A 105 -2.96 12.13 18.31
C GLY A 105 -1.78 11.37 17.71
N ASP A 106 -0.66 11.27 18.46
CA ASP A 106 0.64 10.74 17.98
C ASP A 106 0.69 9.22 17.71
N SER A 107 -0.47 8.57 17.61
CA SER A 107 -0.57 7.13 17.34
C SER A 107 -0.14 6.81 15.91
N LYS A 108 0.49 5.66 15.68
CA LYS A 108 1.13 5.37 14.37
C LYS A 108 0.28 4.48 13.47
N ASN A 109 0.11 4.92 12.21
CA ASN A 109 -0.44 4.17 11.08
C ASN A 109 0.50 4.30 9.87
N TRP A 110 1.66 3.64 9.93
CA TRP A 110 2.77 3.89 9.01
C TRP A 110 3.04 2.71 8.08
N ILE A 111 3.31 3.03 6.82
CA ILE A 111 3.78 2.12 5.79
C ILE A 111 5.03 2.73 5.16
N LEU A 112 6.12 1.98 5.19
CA LEU A 112 7.46 2.38 4.79
C LEU A 112 8.04 1.34 3.84
N GLU A 113 8.57 1.77 2.70
CA GLU A 113 9.34 0.92 1.78
C GLU A 113 8.63 -0.41 1.41
N SER A 114 7.30 -0.41 1.33
CA SER A 114 6.50 -1.63 1.24
C SER A 114 5.80 -1.77 -0.11
N SER A 115 5.39 -2.99 -0.46
CA SER A 115 4.72 -3.31 -1.71
C SER A 115 3.45 -4.11 -1.44
N PHE A 116 2.34 -3.64 -1.98
CA PHE A 116 1.05 -4.30 -1.90
C PHE A 116 0.51 -4.41 -3.32
N SER A 117 0.23 -5.63 -3.75
CA SER A 117 -0.22 -5.90 -5.10
C SER A 117 -1.40 -6.86 -5.12
N ARG A 118 -2.16 -6.82 -6.21
CA ARG A 118 -3.42 -7.54 -6.39
C ARG A 118 -3.34 -9.03 -6.18
N THR A 119 -4.57 -9.53 -6.02
CA THR A 119 -4.93 -10.66 -5.23
C THR A 119 -5.99 -11.61 -5.83
N PHE A 120 -6.58 -11.30 -6.99
CA PHE A 120 -7.59 -12.16 -7.63
C PHE A 120 -7.92 -11.63 -9.02
N ASN A 121 -8.50 -12.40 -9.96
CA ASN A 121 -8.92 -11.82 -11.26
C ASN A 121 -10.21 -11.01 -11.18
N GLU A 122 -10.96 -11.16 -10.10
CA GLU A 122 -12.26 -10.51 -9.88
C GLU A 122 -12.15 -9.37 -8.85
N GLU A 123 -13.23 -8.59 -8.77
CA GLU A 123 -13.40 -7.54 -7.76
C GLU A 123 -13.76 -8.16 -6.41
N LYS A 124 -13.11 -7.73 -5.33
CA LYS A 124 -13.38 -8.20 -3.98
C LYS A 124 -13.19 -7.10 -2.94
N GLY A 125 -14.04 -7.05 -1.93
CA GLY A 125 -13.96 -6.06 -0.86
C GLY A 125 -14.08 -4.62 -1.35
N ASP A 126 -14.02 -3.69 -0.41
CA ASP A 126 -14.35 -2.29 -0.67
C ASP A 126 -13.12 -1.41 -0.73
N ILE A 127 -12.09 -1.71 0.05
CA ILE A 127 -10.88 -0.88 0.20
C ILE A 127 -9.64 -1.76 0.26
N SER A 128 -8.53 -1.38 -0.36
CA SER A 128 -7.26 -2.14 -0.28
C SER A 128 -6.51 -1.90 1.02
N ILE A 129 -6.26 -0.63 1.39
CA ILE A 129 -5.65 -0.22 2.66
C ILE A 129 -6.53 0.84 3.32
N SER A 130 -6.91 0.63 4.58
CA SER A 130 -7.81 1.52 5.31
C SER A 130 -7.20 1.91 6.65
N PHE A 131 -6.88 3.19 6.82
CA PHE A 131 -6.41 3.75 8.08
C PHE A 131 -7.38 4.80 8.62
N TYR A 132 -7.71 4.66 9.90
CA TYR A 132 -8.49 5.61 10.67
C TYR A 132 -7.65 6.14 11.83
N HIS A 133 -7.67 7.47 11.95
CA HIS A 133 -7.00 8.25 12.99
C HIS A 133 -5.47 8.05 13.01
N GLY A 134 -4.83 8.72 13.97
CA GLY A 134 -3.38 8.72 14.15
C GLY A 134 -2.62 9.36 12.99
N HIS A 135 -1.29 9.33 13.10
CA HIS A 135 -0.37 9.79 12.06
C HIS A 135 -0.36 8.75 10.95
N GLN A 136 -0.94 9.12 9.81
CA GLN A 136 -1.04 8.25 8.64
C GLN A 136 0.10 8.59 7.68
N PHE A 137 0.97 7.62 7.46
CA PHE A 137 2.21 7.84 6.71
C PHE A 137 2.43 6.75 5.68
N LEU A 138 2.62 7.12 4.42
CA LEU A 138 2.93 6.22 3.32
C LEU A 138 4.20 6.70 2.61
N TYR A 139 5.29 5.98 2.74
CA TYR A 139 6.58 6.38 2.18
C TYR A 139 7.20 5.29 1.31
N ASN A 140 7.66 5.67 0.12
CA ASN A 140 8.43 4.82 -0.78
C ASN A 140 7.77 3.46 -1.04
N SER A 141 6.46 3.46 -1.25
CA SER A 141 5.65 2.25 -1.31
C SER A 141 4.99 2.05 -2.67
N ASN A 142 4.72 0.80 -3.02
CA ASN A 142 3.98 0.42 -4.21
C ASN A 142 2.60 -0.14 -3.83
N ILE A 143 1.55 0.39 -4.44
CA ILE A 143 0.16 -0.02 -4.27
C ILE A 143 -0.38 -0.25 -5.67
N SER A 144 -0.50 -1.51 -6.06
CA SER A 144 -0.70 -1.82 -7.48
C SER A 144 -1.73 -2.90 -7.75
N TYR A 145 -2.36 -2.76 -8.91
CA TYR A 145 -3.28 -3.73 -9.49
C TYR A 145 -4.56 -4.01 -8.69
N PHE A 146 -4.81 -3.38 -7.54
CA PHE A 146 -5.98 -3.69 -6.72
C PHE A 146 -7.29 -3.51 -7.49
N LYS A 147 -8.26 -4.40 -7.25
CA LYS A 147 -9.63 -4.24 -7.76
C LYS A 147 -10.62 -4.34 -6.61
N THR A 148 -11.27 -3.23 -6.31
CA THR A 148 -12.23 -3.09 -5.19
C THR A 148 -13.53 -2.50 -5.69
N SER A 149 -14.58 -2.63 -4.89
CA SER A 149 -15.87 -2.02 -5.19
C SER A 149 -15.77 -0.49 -5.06
N SER A 150 -15.16 0.05 -4.00
CA SER A 150 -15.22 1.48 -3.64
C SER A 150 -13.87 2.21 -3.74
N ILE A 151 -12.85 1.89 -2.93
CA ILE A 151 -11.58 2.63 -2.90
C ILE A 151 -10.41 1.74 -3.26
N SER A 152 -9.79 1.95 -4.42
CA SER A 152 -8.85 0.96 -4.97
C SER A 152 -7.41 1.04 -4.46
N ALA A 153 -6.92 2.19 -3.97
CA ALA A 153 -5.54 2.32 -3.52
C ALA A 153 -5.39 2.45 -1.99
N TYR A 154 -5.97 3.48 -1.38
CA TYR A 154 -6.03 3.61 0.06
C TYR A 154 -7.04 4.66 0.50
N PHE A 155 -7.50 4.50 1.73
CA PHE A 155 -8.39 5.40 2.43
C PHE A 155 -7.75 5.84 3.75
N PHE A 156 -7.56 7.15 3.90
CA PHE A 156 -7.01 7.80 5.08
C PHE A 156 -8.10 8.67 5.70
N CYS A 157 -8.62 8.26 6.87
CA CYS A 157 -9.54 9.08 7.67
C CYS A 157 -8.78 9.72 8.82
N THR A 158 -8.48 11.01 8.71
CA THR A 158 -7.77 11.76 9.74
C THR A 158 -8.73 12.27 10.80
N ALA A 159 -8.23 12.33 12.03
CA ALA A 159 -8.96 12.93 13.15
C ALA A 159 -8.32 14.26 13.56
N ASP A 160 -7.03 14.25 13.94
CA ASP A 160 -6.37 15.44 14.49
C ASP A 160 -4.95 15.68 13.94
N THR A 161 -4.51 14.93 12.93
CA THR A 161 -3.09 14.91 12.50
C THR A 161 -2.96 14.80 11.00
N GLU A 162 -1.97 15.51 10.43
CA GLU A 162 -1.64 15.50 9.00
C GLU A 162 -1.29 14.08 8.52
N SER A 163 -1.74 13.71 7.32
CA SER A 163 -1.22 12.54 6.61
C SER A 163 -0.21 12.96 5.55
N ASN A 164 0.78 12.09 5.35
CA ASN A 164 1.80 12.33 4.33
C ASN A 164 2.06 11.06 3.53
N SER A 165 1.87 11.19 2.23
CA SER A 165 2.11 10.17 1.23
C SER A 165 3.19 10.67 0.27
N SER A 166 4.36 10.05 0.30
CA SER A 166 5.49 10.50 -0.51
C SER A 166 6.32 9.38 -1.15
N MET A 167 6.83 9.66 -2.35
CA MET A 167 7.64 8.73 -3.14
C MET A 167 6.93 7.42 -3.44
N ASN A 168 5.61 7.43 -3.65
CA ASN A 168 4.82 6.21 -3.83
C ASN A 168 4.56 5.91 -5.31
N SER A 169 4.29 4.65 -5.61
CA SER A 169 3.74 4.22 -6.90
C SER A 169 2.37 3.60 -6.69
N ILE A 170 1.37 4.23 -7.27
CA ILE A 170 -0.04 3.85 -7.22
C ILE A 170 -0.43 3.55 -8.67
N ILE A 171 -0.44 2.27 -9.04
CA ILE A 171 -0.42 1.87 -10.46
C ILE A 171 -1.45 0.79 -10.76
N ASN A 172 -2.19 0.94 -11.86
CA ASN A 172 -3.11 -0.07 -12.38
C ASN A 172 -4.22 -0.50 -11.40
N ASN A 173 -4.58 0.33 -10.42
CA ASN A 173 -5.68 0.03 -9.50
C ASN A 173 -7.02 0.35 -10.18
N THR A 174 -8.06 -0.43 -9.88
CA THR A 174 -9.42 -0.22 -10.39
C THR A 174 -10.45 -0.21 -9.26
N SER A 175 -11.21 0.87 -9.14
CA SER A 175 -12.46 0.92 -8.38
C SER A 175 -13.64 0.87 -9.35
N SER A 176 -14.62 0.02 -9.09
CA SER A 176 -15.79 -0.13 -9.96
C SER A 176 -16.91 0.87 -9.66
N SER A 177 -16.96 1.44 -8.46
CA SER A 177 -18.05 2.30 -8.04
C SER A 177 -17.66 3.74 -7.69
N ASP A 178 -16.45 3.98 -7.17
CA ASP A 178 -16.21 5.22 -6.42
C ASP A 178 -14.83 5.84 -6.72
N ILE A 179 -13.81 5.54 -5.88
CA ILE A 179 -12.60 6.35 -5.73
C ILE A 179 -11.31 5.53 -5.93
N CYS A 180 -10.19 6.14 -6.32
CA CYS A 180 -8.87 5.50 -6.20
C CYS A 180 -8.18 5.83 -4.87
N ILE A 181 -8.01 7.12 -4.55
CA ILE A 181 -7.36 7.61 -3.34
C ILE A 181 -8.32 8.53 -2.60
N CYS A 182 -8.54 8.29 -1.31
CA CYS A 182 -9.43 9.13 -0.49
C CYS A 182 -8.72 9.62 0.78
N PHE A 183 -8.79 10.93 0.99
CA PHE A 183 -8.48 11.58 2.26
C PHE A 183 -9.78 12.11 2.85
N SER A 184 -10.15 11.64 4.04
CA SER A 184 -11.35 12.06 4.74
C SER A 184 -10.98 12.60 6.12
N THR A 185 -11.83 13.45 6.67
CA THR A 185 -11.84 13.75 8.11
C THR A 185 -13.05 13.12 8.76
N ASP A 186 -12.95 12.80 10.06
CA ASP A 186 -14.14 12.46 10.83
C ASP A 186 -14.97 13.73 11.11
N THR A 187 -16.28 13.54 11.10
CA THR A 187 -17.36 14.52 10.88
C THR A 187 -17.43 15.71 11.85
N TYR A 188 -16.55 15.79 12.84
CA TYR A 188 -16.55 16.78 13.91
C TYR A 188 -15.20 17.49 14.15
N GLN A 189 -14.18 17.23 13.33
CA GLN A 189 -12.83 17.74 13.58
C GLN A 189 -12.38 18.81 12.59
N GLN A 190 -11.32 19.53 12.99
CA GLN A 190 -10.76 20.60 12.17
C GLN A 190 -10.18 20.02 10.88
N PRO A 191 -10.26 20.76 9.77
CA PRO A 191 -9.65 20.36 8.52
C PRO A 191 -8.12 20.29 8.66
N HIS A 192 -7.52 19.28 8.04
CA HIS A 192 -6.08 19.04 8.08
C HIS A 192 -5.44 19.24 6.72
N ASP A 193 -4.14 19.51 6.74
CA ASP A 193 -3.31 19.56 5.54
C ASP A 193 -2.76 18.17 5.23
N GLU A 194 -3.11 17.67 4.06
CA GLU A 194 -2.68 16.39 3.50
C GLU A 194 -1.63 16.64 2.42
N LYS A 195 -0.68 15.72 2.28
CA LYS A 195 0.39 15.85 1.29
C LYS A 195 0.57 14.62 0.42
N LEU A 196 0.67 14.87 -0.88
CA LEU A 196 1.01 13.93 -1.94
C LEU A 196 2.28 14.44 -2.63
N PHE A 197 3.42 13.78 -2.40
CA PHE A 197 4.72 14.28 -2.85
C PHE A 197 5.50 13.26 -3.67
N ARG A 198 6.05 13.65 -4.83
CA ARG A 198 6.92 12.79 -5.67
C ARG A 198 6.35 11.40 -5.95
N SER A 199 5.04 11.31 -6.11
CA SER A 199 4.35 10.04 -6.28
C SER A 199 3.90 9.84 -7.72
N ASN A 200 3.85 8.59 -8.15
CA ASN A 200 3.37 8.15 -9.44
C ASN A 200 1.95 7.59 -9.28
N ILE A 201 0.98 8.19 -9.94
CA ILE A 201 -0.43 7.76 -10.01
C ILE A 201 -0.70 7.46 -11.48
N ILE A 202 -0.53 6.21 -11.89
CA ILE A 202 -0.43 5.83 -13.31
C ILE A 202 -1.45 4.73 -13.64
N ASN A 203 -2.19 4.91 -14.73
CA ASN A 203 -3.13 3.91 -15.27
C ASN A 203 -4.18 3.44 -14.23
N ASN A 204 -4.55 4.28 -13.27
CA ASN A 204 -5.62 3.92 -12.33
C ASN A 204 -6.98 4.21 -12.95
N LYS A 205 -7.97 3.41 -12.59
CA LYS A 205 -9.35 3.56 -13.04
C LYS A 205 -10.26 3.67 -11.82
N ALA A 206 -11.00 4.74 -11.70
CA ALA A 206 -12.13 4.86 -10.80
C ALA A 206 -13.36 5.17 -11.64
N LYS A 207 -14.55 4.88 -11.12
CA LYS A 207 -15.77 5.26 -11.82
C LYS A 207 -16.05 6.75 -11.60
N ASP A 208 -16.06 7.18 -10.34
CA ASP A 208 -16.52 8.52 -9.98
C ASP A 208 -15.34 9.47 -9.81
N GLN A 209 -14.38 9.20 -8.90
CA GLN A 209 -13.24 10.11 -8.66
C GLN A 209 -11.87 9.44 -8.59
N LEU A 210 -10.84 10.04 -9.18
CA LEU A 210 -9.48 9.52 -9.02
C LEU A 210 -8.93 9.84 -7.61
N ILE A 211 -9.02 11.10 -7.19
CA ILE A 211 -8.62 11.54 -5.84
C ILE A 211 -9.77 12.33 -5.22
N GLU A 212 -10.18 11.91 -4.04
CA GLU A 212 -11.17 12.60 -3.23
C GLU A 212 -10.55 13.16 -1.95
N VAL A 213 -11.00 14.37 -1.61
CA VAL A 213 -10.69 15.02 -0.34
C VAL A 213 -11.99 15.46 0.35
N TYR A 214 -12.22 14.95 1.55
CA TYR A 214 -13.37 15.26 2.40
C TYR A 214 -12.94 16.29 3.46
N GLN A 215 -13.38 17.54 3.28
CA GLN A 215 -13.11 18.68 4.18
C GLN A 215 -11.62 19.03 4.43
N ASN A 216 -10.64 18.24 4.00
CA ASN A 216 -9.21 18.51 4.17
C ASN A 216 -8.64 19.39 3.04
N SER A 217 -7.46 19.95 3.24
CA SER A 217 -6.67 20.54 2.17
C SER A 217 -5.63 19.53 1.69
N LEU A 218 -5.45 19.37 0.39
CA LEU A 218 -4.46 18.47 -0.18
C LEU A 218 -3.48 19.23 -1.08
N THR A 219 -2.19 19.11 -0.77
CA THR A 219 -1.12 19.58 -1.65
C THR A 219 -0.52 18.42 -2.44
N ILE A 220 -0.64 18.47 -3.77
CA ILE A 220 -0.02 17.55 -4.72
C ILE A 220 1.21 18.22 -5.33
N TYR A 221 2.40 17.73 -4.99
CA TYR A 221 3.66 18.36 -5.35
C TYR A 221 4.64 17.39 -6.01
N GLU A 222 5.16 17.76 -7.19
CA GLU A 222 6.10 16.95 -7.98
C GLU A 222 5.60 15.53 -8.30
N CYS A 223 4.28 15.35 -8.46
CA CYS A 223 3.69 14.05 -8.76
C CYS A 223 3.49 13.84 -10.27
N ASN A 224 3.38 12.57 -10.67
CA ASN A 224 2.94 12.16 -11.99
C ASN A 224 1.53 11.60 -11.87
N ILE A 225 0.55 12.21 -12.53
CA ILE A 225 -0.81 11.68 -12.66
C ILE A 225 -1.07 11.45 -14.14
N ILE A 226 -0.97 10.20 -14.57
CA ILE A 226 -0.85 9.85 -16.00
C ILE A 226 -1.83 8.73 -16.36
N ASN A 227 -2.48 8.84 -17.52
CA ASN A 227 -3.34 7.80 -18.10
C ASN A 227 -4.43 7.28 -17.16
N SER A 228 -4.84 8.09 -16.17
CA SER A 228 -5.84 7.67 -15.20
C SER A 228 -7.25 8.05 -15.68
N PHE A 229 -8.23 7.22 -15.34
CA PHE A 229 -9.62 7.33 -15.79
C PHE A 229 -10.55 7.49 -14.59
N ALA A 230 -11.37 8.53 -14.57
CA ALA A 230 -12.49 8.73 -13.65
C ALA A 230 -13.45 9.79 -14.22
N ASP A 231 -14.70 9.84 -13.77
CA ASP A 231 -15.59 10.94 -14.16
C ASP A 231 -15.00 12.29 -13.71
N ASN A 232 -14.43 12.35 -12.49
CA ASN A 232 -13.69 13.49 -11.97
C ASN A 232 -12.26 13.08 -11.57
N ILE A 233 -11.24 13.81 -12.01
CA ILE A 233 -9.87 13.52 -11.57
C ILE A 233 -9.67 13.94 -10.09
N PHE A 234 -10.33 15.03 -9.69
CA PHE A 234 -10.26 15.54 -8.32
C PHE A 234 -11.65 15.94 -7.86
N ILE A 235 -11.97 15.71 -6.59
CA ILE A 235 -13.16 16.25 -5.96
C ILE A 235 -12.83 16.75 -4.55
N ILE A 236 -13.51 17.84 -4.17
CA ILE A 236 -13.56 18.33 -2.80
C ILE A 236 -15.01 18.18 -2.34
N GLN A 237 -15.24 17.33 -1.34
CA GLN A 237 -16.57 17.14 -0.77
C GLN A 237 -16.71 17.83 0.59
N SER A 238 -17.91 18.36 0.84
CA SER A 238 -18.35 18.84 2.15
C SER A 238 -19.71 18.21 2.48
N PRO A 239 -19.76 17.17 3.34
CA PRO A 239 -20.96 16.36 3.61
C PRO A 239 -22.11 17.12 4.26
N TYR A 240 -21.82 18.18 5.03
CA TYR A 240 -22.78 18.71 6.01
C TYR A 240 -23.24 20.14 5.74
N GLY A 241 -23.02 20.68 4.54
CA GLY A 241 -23.35 22.08 4.25
C GLY A 241 -22.59 23.07 5.14
N ASN A 242 -21.52 22.62 5.80
CA ASN A 242 -20.61 23.47 6.54
C ASN A 242 -19.85 24.35 5.54
N ASP A 243 -19.64 25.62 5.92
CA ASP A 243 -18.94 26.62 5.10
C ASP A 243 -17.48 26.27 4.81
N PHE A 244 -16.90 25.31 5.55
CA PHE A 244 -15.56 24.84 5.25
C PHE A 244 -15.58 23.87 4.06
N ARG A 245 -15.02 24.34 2.95
CA ARG A 245 -14.59 23.48 1.84
C ARG A 245 -13.09 23.36 1.96
N GLY A 246 -12.60 22.12 1.91
CA GLY A 246 -11.21 21.83 1.70
C GLY A 246 -10.65 22.48 0.44
N SER A 247 -9.37 22.26 0.17
CA SER A 247 -8.74 22.75 -1.06
C SER A 247 -7.86 21.68 -1.68
N ILE A 248 -7.66 21.75 -2.99
CA ILE A 248 -6.64 20.93 -3.67
C ILE A 248 -5.73 21.88 -4.42
N SER A 249 -4.44 21.83 -4.12
CA SER A 249 -3.38 22.55 -4.84
C SER A 249 -2.48 21.55 -5.56
N ILE A 250 -2.18 21.85 -6.83
CA ILE A 250 -1.31 21.04 -7.68
C ILE A 250 -0.15 21.91 -8.15
N GLU A 251 1.05 21.47 -7.80
CA GLU A 251 2.27 22.23 -7.99
C GLU A 251 3.36 21.32 -8.59
N ASN A 252 4.05 21.85 -9.62
CA ASN A 252 5.18 21.22 -10.29
C ASN A 252 4.94 19.76 -10.72
N SER A 253 3.69 19.39 -11.02
CA SER A 253 3.27 18.01 -11.27
C SER A 253 2.97 17.77 -12.76
N CYS A 254 3.13 16.54 -13.23
CA CYS A 254 2.76 16.14 -14.59
C CYS A 254 1.33 15.59 -14.58
N LEU A 255 0.43 16.23 -15.34
CA LEU A 255 -0.94 15.76 -15.58
C LEU A 255 -1.05 15.44 -17.07
N ASN A 256 -1.06 14.15 -17.43
CA ASN A 256 -0.99 13.76 -18.85
C ASN A 256 -1.95 12.62 -19.21
N ASN A 257 -2.66 12.76 -20.33
CA ASN A 257 -3.56 11.73 -20.89
C ASN A 257 -4.60 11.17 -19.90
N ASN A 258 -4.99 11.95 -18.89
CA ASN A 258 -6.07 11.55 -17.98
C ASN A 258 -7.43 11.76 -18.65
N GLN A 259 -8.38 10.88 -18.35
CA GLN A 259 -9.76 10.98 -18.81
C GLN A 259 -10.64 11.28 -17.61
N GLY A 260 -11.32 12.44 -17.63
CA GLY A 260 -12.15 12.94 -16.54
C GLY A 260 -12.17 14.46 -16.49
N THR A 261 -13.10 15.03 -15.73
CA THR A 261 -13.13 16.48 -15.47
C THR A 261 -12.20 16.87 -14.33
N ILE A 262 -11.49 17.98 -14.52
CA ILE A 262 -10.80 18.68 -13.43
C ILE A 262 -11.65 19.91 -13.10
N PRO A 263 -12.22 20.01 -11.88
CA PRO A 263 -13.02 21.17 -11.48
C PRO A 263 -12.21 22.49 -11.49
N ASN A 264 -12.91 23.62 -11.71
CA ASN A 264 -12.29 24.94 -11.81
C ASN A 264 -11.77 25.50 -10.47
N ASP A 265 -12.22 24.92 -9.35
CA ASP A 265 -11.82 25.27 -7.98
C ASP A 265 -10.54 24.54 -7.52
N ILE A 266 -9.96 23.68 -8.38
CA ILE A 266 -8.64 23.09 -8.16
C ILE A 266 -7.56 24.11 -8.55
N SER A 267 -6.69 24.47 -7.60
CA SER A 267 -5.59 25.39 -7.86
C SER A 267 -4.43 24.67 -8.54
N ILE A 268 -4.10 25.07 -9.77
CA ILE A 268 -2.99 24.50 -10.54
C ILE A 268 -1.97 25.59 -10.82
N THR A 269 -0.86 25.58 -10.09
CA THR A 269 0.13 26.67 -10.12
C THR A 269 1.24 26.41 -11.14
N SER A 270 1.56 25.15 -11.41
CA SER A 270 2.53 24.76 -12.44
C SER A 270 2.37 23.29 -12.84
N THR A 271 2.27 23.05 -14.15
CA THR A 271 2.25 21.70 -14.72
C THR A 271 3.50 21.44 -15.55
N LYS A 272 3.96 20.19 -15.55
CA LYS A 272 5.02 19.71 -16.43
C LYS A 272 4.41 18.92 -17.57
N ASN A 273 4.92 19.15 -18.78
CA ASN A 273 4.50 18.40 -19.97
C ASN A 273 5.18 17.03 -20.06
N GLU A 274 6.25 16.82 -19.30
CA GLU A 274 7.03 15.59 -19.26
C GLU A 274 6.91 14.94 -17.88
N MET A 275 6.99 13.61 -17.88
CA MET A 275 7.01 12.81 -16.66
C MET A 275 8.21 13.21 -15.81
N ILE A 276 7.96 13.40 -14.51
CA ILE A 276 8.98 13.68 -13.52
C ILE A 276 9.69 12.38 -13.18
N GLU A 277 11.02 12.40 -13.24
CA GLU A 277 11.83 11.27 -12.78
C GLU A 277 11.74 11.16 -11.25
N ASN A 278 10.82 10.33 -10.78
CA ASN A 278 10.66 10.01 -9.37
C ASN A 278 11.46 8.73 -9.09
N HIS A 279 12.67 8.88 -8.56
CA HIS A 279 13.47 7.74 -8.11
C HIS A 279 12.86 7.12 -6.85
N LEU A 280 12.05 6.07 -7.02
CA LEU A 280 11.71 5.16 -5.93
C LEU A 280 13.02 4.51 -5.46
N LYS A 281 13.36 4.62 -4.17
CA LYS A 281 14.63 4.07 -3.66
C LYS A 281 14.70 2.55 -3.78
N HIS A 282 13.54 1.93 -3.81
CA HIS A 282 13.35 0.50 -3.98
C HIS A 282 12.13 0.36 -4.86
N LEU A 283 12.27 -0.18 -6.08
CA LEU A 283 11.12 -0.76 -6.77
C LEU A 283 10.60 -1.82 -5.81
N SER A 284 9.51 -1.52 -5.10
CA SER A 284 8.99 -2.37 -4.03
C SER A 284 8.56 -3.75 -4.58
N ALA A 285 8.38 -3.85 -5.90
CA ALA A 285 8.28 -5.11 -6.63
C ALA A 285 9.54 -5.99 -6.45
N ASP A 286 10.75 -5.44 -6.59
CA ASP A 286 12.02 -6.15 -6.38
C ASP A 286 12.14 -6.68 -4.93
N LEU A 287 11.57 -5.95 -3.95
CA LEU A 287 11.51 -6.43 -2.56
C LEU A 287 10.63 -7.68 -2.42
N CYS A 288 9.49 -7.75 -3.13
CA CYS A 288 8.67 -8.95 -3.19
C CYS A 288 9.38 -10.10 -3.93
N PHE A 289 10.11 -9.79 -5.01
CA PHE A 289 10.87 -10.80 -5.77
C PHE A 289 12.07 -11.35 -4.97
N GLU A 290 12.86 -10.49 -4.33
CA GLU A 290 14.02 -10.89 -3.54
C GLU A 290 13.62 -11.65 -2.26
N SER A 291 12.56 -11.22 -1.56
CA SER A 291 12.10 -11.91 -0.35
C SER A 291 11.58 -13.31 -0.68
N ASN A 292 10.80 -13.45 -1.76
CA ASN A 292 10.33 -14.73 -2.25
C ASN A 292 11.49 -15.61 -2.69
N THR A 293 12.45 -15.07 -3.46
CA THR A 293 13.59 -15.86 -3.96
C THR A 293 14.50 -16.34 -2.84
N ARG A 294 14.86 -15.48 -1.86
CA ARG A 294 15.72 -15.89 -0.73
C ARG A 294 15.04 -16.91 0.18
N ASN A 295 13.76 -16.74 0.46
CA ASN A 295 13.02 -17.66 1.34
C ASN A 295 12.68 -18.99 0.66
N ILE A 296 12.41 -18.98 -0.66
CA ILE A 296 12.33 -20.21 -1.46
C ILE A 296 13.67 -20.94 -1.38
N ILE A 297 14.79 -20.25 -1.62
CA ILE A 297 16.13 -20.85 -1.54
C ILE A 297 16.44 -21.41 -0.14
N SER A 298 16.12 -20.71 0.94
CA SER A 298 16.37 -21.21 2.30
C SER A 298 15.51 -22.44 2.64
N ASN A 299 14.22 -22.43 2.28
CA ASN A 299 13.34 -23.58 2.50
C ASN A 299 13.74 -24.78 1.65
N ILE A 300 14.33 -24.59 0.48
CA ILE A 300 14.87 -25.67 -0.37
C ILE A 300 16.11 -26.28 0.27
N ILE A 301 17.04 -25.44 0.75
CA ILE A 301 18.26 -25.88 1.43
C ILE A 301 17.92 -26.71 2.66
N ASP A 302 16.90 -26.31 3.41
CA ASP A 302 16.49 -27.00 4.63
C ASP A 302 15.71 -28.31 4.36
N ASN A 303 15.06 -28.45 3.19
CA ASN A 303 14.21 -29.61 2.85
C ASN A 303 14.81 -30.59 1.82
N ASN A 304 15.98 -30.32 1.23
CA ASN A 304 16.69 -31.24 0.32
C ASN A 304 15.86 -31.70 -0.91
N GLU A 305 14.96 -30.86 -1.44
CA GLU A 305 14.18 -31.19 -2.64
C GLU A 305 14.94 -30.85 -3.93
N ALA A 306 15.03 -31.81 -4.85
CA ALA A 306 16.01 -31.80 -5.95
C ALA A 306 15.58 -31.08 -7.24
N PHE A 307 14.35 -30.57 -7.36
CA PHE A 307 13.90 -29.90 -8.59
C PHE A 307 12.81 -28.88 -8.32
N ILE A 308 13.00 -27.65 -8.80
CA ILE A 308 11.95 -26.63 -8.83
C ILE A 308 11.93 -25.95 -10.18
N ASN A 309 10.70 -25.83 -10.72
CA ASN A 309 10.36 -24.91 -11.78
C ASN A 309 9.87 -23.61 -11.14
N ILE A 310 10.65 -22.53 -11.26
CA ILE A 310 10.16 -21.19 -10.92
C ILE A 310 9.55 -20.59 -12.18
N VAL A 311 8.26 -20.25 -12.13
CA VAL A 311 7.57 -19.50 -13.17
C VAL A 311 7.54 -18.05 -12.73
N ILE A 312 8.10 -17.16 -13.54
CA ILE A 312 8.13 -15.72 -13.29
C ILE A 312 7.36 -15.05 -14.42
N GLU A 313 6.26 -14.37 -14.07
CA GLU A 313 5.51 -13.48 -14.96
C GLU A 313 5.92 -12.04 -14.67
N ASP A 314 6.17 -11.26 -15.73
CA ASP A 314 6.50 -9.82 -15.71
C ASP A 314 7.69 -9.39 -14.83
N ALA A 315 8.87 -9.97 -15.06
CA ALA A 315 10.14 -9.42 -14.56
C ALA A 315 10.84 -8.60 -15.66
N ASP A 316 11.11 -7.33 -15.38
CA ASP A 316 11.78 -6.42 -16.32
C ASP A 316 13.28 -6.73 -16.49
N GLU A 317 13.92 -7.37 -15.51
CA GLU A 317 15.30 -7.85 -15.61
C GLU A 317 15.60 -8.92 -14.53
N ILE A 318 16.07 -10.10 -14.92
CA ILE A 318 16.58 -11.11 -13.97
C ILE A 318 18.07 -11.31 -14.25
N GLU A 319 18.92 -10.86 -13.32
CA GLU A 319 20.36 -11.17 -13.37
C GLU A 319 20.61 -12.55 -12.73
N ILE A 320 20.77 -13.58 -13.57
CA ILE A 320 21.17 -14.92 -13.11
C ILE A 320 22.70 -14.99 -13.10
N ILE A 321 23.32 -14.77 -11.94
CA ILE A 321 24.76 -14.97 -11.76
C ILE A 321 25.04 -16.47 -11.60
N ASN A 322 25.27 -17.16 -12.72
CA ASN A 322 25.80 -18.52 -12.68
C ASN A 322 27.34 -18.45 -12.57
N LYS A 323 27.91 -19.04 -11.52
CA LYS A 323 29.33 -18.86 -11.12
C LYS A 323 30.38 -19.43 -12.10
N LYS A 324 29.99 -19.88 -13.30
CA LYS A 324 30.90 -20.49 -14.27
C LYS A 324 30.93 -19.89 -15.68
N GLU A 325 29.91 -19.18 -16.16
CA GLU A 325 29.98 -18.53 -17.49
C GLU A 325 29.21 -17.21 -17.46
N ARG A 326 29.89 -16.11 -17.80
CA ARG A 326 29.29 -14.79 -17.98
C ARG A 326 28.81 -14.68 -19.41
N ASP A 327 27.50 -14.69 -19.63
CA ASP A 327 26.94 -14.32 -20.93
C ASP A 327 25.71 -13.43 -20.72
N PHE A 328 25.68 -12.29 -21.40
CA PHE A 328 24.65 -11.26 -21.29
C PHE A 328 23.67 -11.38 -22.45
N ARG A 329 22.38 -11.61 -22.18
CA ARG A 329 21.32 -11.43 -23.19
C ARG A 329 20.05 -10.86 -22.58
N LYS A 330 19.51 -9.81 -23.21
CA LYS A 330 18.18 -9.26 -22.95
C LYS A 330 17.13 -10.11 -23.65
N PHE A 331 16.13 -10.58 -22.90
CA PHE A 331 14.94 -11.23 -23.46
C PHE A 331 13.68 -10.71 -22.77
N TRP A 332 12.65 -10.44 -23.56
CA TRP A 332 11.28 -10.25 -23.11
C TRP A 332 10.54 -11.57 -23.32
N THR A 333 10.53 -12.47 -22.33
CA THR A 333 9.78 -13.75 -22.40
C THR A 333 9.66 -14.39 -21.01
N PHE A 334 8.57 -15.12 -20.75
CA PHE A 334 8.42 -16.12 -19.67
C PHE A 334 9.73 -16.90 -19.47
N VAL A 335 10.30 -16.84 -18.26
CA VAL A 335 11.52 -17.58 -17.91
C VAL A 335 11.12 -18.82 -17.14
N PHE A 336 11.32 -20.00 -17.74
CA PHE A 336 11.33 -21.28 -17.01
C PHE A 336 12.75 -21.52 -16.49
N LEU A 337 12.95 -21.33 -15.19
CA LEU A 337 14.20 -21.65 -14.52
C LEU A 337 14.18 -23.11 -14.08
N ASN A 338 14.95 -23.96 -14.76
CA ASN A 338 15.31 -25.30 -14.29
C ASN A 338 16.66 -25.21 -13.58
N ILE A 339 16.65 -25.31 -12.24
CA ILE A 339 17.87 -25.43 -11.44
C ILE A 339 17.99 -26.89 -11.01
N SER A 340 18.97 -27.59 -11.57
CA SER A 340 19.43 -28.90 -11.06
C SER A 340 20.55 -28.64 -10.04
N ILE A 341 20.38 -29.11 -8.80
CA ILE A 341 21.41 -29.07 -7.74
C ILE A 341 22.40 -30.22 -7.94
#